data_AF-A0A645AW30-F1
#
_entry.id   AF-A0A645AW30-F1
#
_cell.length_a   1.000
_cell.length_b   1.000
_cell.length_c   1.000
_cell.angle_alpha   90.00
_cell.angle_beta   90.00
_cell.angle_gamma   90.00
#
_symmetry.space_group_name_H-M   'P 1'
#
loop_
_entity.id
_entity.type
_entity.pdbx_description
1 polymer ?
#
loop_
_entity_poly.entity_id
_entity_poly.type
_entity_poly.pdbx_seq_one_letter_code
_entity_poly.pdbx_strand_id
1 'polypeptide(L)'
;MIFGGATTDVYSIAKGDPTKSNVALRGLPEPFAKRTVEGDLGMRYSAGALLKAAGANVIAGYAGITEEEVTQYVNKVAQEIEYLPKTEIEEKAEIAMGRACTGVSADRHVGQLETVYTLYGPAFVQVGKDLTAVKTVVGTGGVIISNPKPEEILKGIMFDHSVPHILKPQEPEYMIDNEYILASMGLLGGEYPDLAVRLMKKYIVGGNNSGIKK
;
A
#
# COMPACT_ATOMS: atom_id res chain seq x y z
N MET A 1 -3.21 5.03 1.83
CA MET A 1 -1.82 4.73 2.22
C MET A 1 -1.02 6.01 2.18
N ILE A 2 -0.19 6.25 3.19
CA ILE A 2 0.72 7.40 3.25
C ILE A 2 2.14 6.86 3.16
N PHE A 3 2.88 7.27 2.13
CA PHE A 3 4.28 6.89 1.94
C PHE A 3 5.22 8.04 2.29
N GLY A 4 6.09 7.80 3.27
CA GLY A 4 7.15 8.71 3.68
C GLY A 4 8.54 8.19 3.31
N GLY A 5 9.55 9.02 3.53
CA GLY A 5 10.96 8.61 3.40
C GLY A 5 11.41 7.63 4.49
N ALA A 6 10.70 7.57 5.62
CA ALA A 6 11.03 6.73 6.78
C ALA A 6 9.95 5.71 7.16
N THR A 7 8.66 6.10 7.06
CA THR A 7 7.54 5.25 7.48
C THR A 7 6.51 5.09 6.37
N THR A 8 5.77 4.00 6.42
CA THR A 8 4.56 3.80 5.62
C THR A 8 3.36 3.57 6.51
N ASP A 9 2.33 4.39 6.33
CA ASP A 9 1.08 4.27 7.07
C ASP A 9 -0.01 3.67 6.18
N VAL A 10 -0.67 2.62 6.69
CA VAL A 10 -1.82 2.00 6.03
C VAL A 10 -3.06 2.23 6.88
N TYR A 11 -4.09 2.80 6.25
CA TYR A 11 -5.40 3.03 6.86
C TYR A 11 -6.43 2.17 6.12
N SER A 12 -7.30 1.48 6.86
CA SER A 12 -8.47 0.81 6.30
C SER A 12 -9.75 1.21 7.03
N ILE A 13 -10.78 1.51 6.24
CA ILE A 13 -12.13 1.83 6.69
C ILE A 13 -13.05 0.74 6.18
N ALA A 14 -13.17 -0.33 6.95
CA ALA A 14 -13.93 -1.53 6.59
C ALA A 14 -14.25 -2.33 7.84
N LYS A 15 -15.43 -2.99 7.85
CA LYS A 15 -15.76 -4.00 8.88
C LYS A 15 -14.75 -5.15 8.85
N GLY A 16 -14.36 -5.57 7.65
CA GLY A 16 -13.41 -6.67 7.46
C GLY A 16 -13.99 -8.04 7.78
N ASP A 17 -15.32 -8.19 7.80
CA ASP A 17 -16.01 -9.45 8.03
C ASP A 17 -15.69 -10.46 6.91
N PRO A 18 -15.75 -11.78 7.19
CA PRO A 18 -15.50 -12.78 6.16
C PRO A 18 -16.41 -12.63 4.94
N THR A 19 -15.81 -12.59 3.76
CA THR A 19 -16.56 -12.48 2.49
C THR A 19 -17.15 -13.81 2.02
N LYS A 20 -16.74 -14.94 2.60
CA LYS A 20 -17.19 -16.29 2.26
C LYS A 20 -17.94 -16.93 3.44
N SER A 21 -19.01 -17.68 3.16
CA SER A 21 -19.91 -18.26 4.15
C SER A 21 -19.31 -19.39 4.99
N ASN A 22 -18.22 -20.02 4.53
CA ASN A 22 -17.54 -21.13 5.19
C ASN A 22 -16.28 -20.71 5.98
N VAL A 23 -16.19 -19.43 6.34
CA VAL A 23 -15.04 -18.85 7.05
C VAL A 23 -15.47 -18.39 8.43
N ALA A 24 -14.82 -18.93 9.46
CA ALA A 24 -15.02 -18.47 10.83
C ALA A 24 -14.03 -17.34 11.15
N LEU A 25 -14.46 -16.30 11.87
CA LEU A 25 -13.57 -15.25 12.35
C LEU A 25 -12.92 -15.69 13.68
N ARG A 26 -11.60 -15.56 13.79
CA ARG A 26 -10.83 -15.85 15.01
C ARG A 26 -10.04 -14.62 15.45
N GLY A 27 -10.01 -14.41 16.76
CA GLY A 27 -9.28 -13.31 17.38
C GLY A 27 -10.20 -12.22 17.89
N LEU A 28 -9.61 -11.09 18.27
CA LEU A 28 -10.38 -9.92 18.70
C LEU A 28 -11.03 -9.25 17.48
N PRO A 29 -12.23 -8.66 17.65
CA PRO A 29 -12.83 -7.84 16.61
C PRO A 29 -11.88 -6.70 16.18
N GLU A 30 -11.64 -6.59 14.88
CA GLU A 30 -10.85 -5.50 14.32
C GLU A 30 -11.67 -4.19 14.32
N PRO A 31 -11.05 -3.03 14.62
CA PRO A 31 -11.77 -1.76 14.64
C PRO A 31 -12.18 -1.35 13.23
N PHE A 32 -13.36 -0.74 13.06
CA PHE A 32 -13.83 -0.28 11.73
C PHE A 32 -12.81 0.59 11.00
N ALA A 33 -12.21 1.55 11.72
CA ALA A 33 -11.06 2.31 11.27
C ALA A 33 -9.79 1.72 11.89
N LYS A 34 -8.89 1.18 11.06
CA LYS A 34 -7.60 0.62 11.47
C LYS A 34 -6.48 1.43 10.85
N ARG A 35 -5.43 1.69 11.63
CA ARG A 35 -4.15 2.26 11.16
C ARG A 35 -3.02 1.32 11.55
N THR A 36 -2.15 1.02 10.60
CA THR A 36 -0.84 0.39 10.86
C THR A 36 0.25 1.37 10.43
N VAL A 37 1.32 1.45 11.22
CA VAL A 37 2.50 2.29 10.94
C VAL A 37 3.71 1.37 10.85
N GLU A 38 4.35 1.37 9.68
CA GLU A 38 5.51 0.53 9.39
C GLU A 38 6.77 1.41 9.43
N GLY A 39 7.53 1.32 10.53
CA GLY A 39 8.73 2.12 10.74
C GLY A 39 9.98 1.62 10.00
N ASP A 40 9.95 0.37 9.53
CA ASP A 40 11.00 -0.27 8.75
C ASP A 40 10.74 -0.24 7.23
N LEU A 41 9.62 0.35 6.80
CA LEU A 41 9.22 0.41 5.39
C LEU A 41 9.16 1.85 4.90
N GLY A 42 10.26 2.29 4.28
CA GLY A 42 10.39 3.63 3.70
C GLY A 42 11.45 3.66 2.60
N MET A 43 11.35 4.67 1.75
CA MET A 43 12.10 4.75 0.48
C MET A 43 13.49 5.36 0.60
N ARG A 44 13.84 5.90 1.78
CA ARG A 44 15.12 6.57 2.06
C ARG A 44 15.74 6.03 3.34
N TYR A 45 15.41 6.61 4.50
CA TYR A 45 16.00 6.27 5.81
C TYR A 45 15.93 4.77 6.12
N SER A 46 14.84 4.11 5.74
CA SER A 46 14.59 2.69 5.95
C SER A 46 14.69 1.85 4.68
N ALA A 47 15.30 2.37 3.59
CA ALA A 47 15.42 1.67 2.30
C ALA A 47 16.14 0.33 2.43
N GLY A 48 17.20 0.26 3.25
CA GLY A 48 17.89 -1.00 3.51
C GLY A 48 17.04 -2.03 4.30
N ALA A 49 16.15 -1.55 5.18
CA ALA A 49 15.22 -2.42 5.89
C ALA A 49 14.10 -2.92 4.97
N LEU A 50 13.59 -2.04 4.09
CA LEU A 50 12.68 -2.41 3.01
C LEU A 50 13.28 -3.50 2.11
N LEU A 51 14.53 -3.36 1.68
CA LEU A 51 15.21 -4.36 0.86
C LEU A 51 15.28 -5.73 1.56
N LYS A 52 15.53 -5.74 2.88
CA LYS A 52 15.52 -6.99 3.67
C LYS A 52 14.12 -7.58 3.83
N ALA A 53 13.11 -6.75 3.99
CA ALA A 53 11.73 -7.19 4.20
C ALA A 53 11.08 -7.70 2.91
N ALA A 54 11.31 -7.03 1.79
CA ALA A 54 10.75 -7.40 0.49
C ALA A 54 11.60 -8.41 -0.30
N GLY A 55 12.92 -8.36 -0.13
CA GLY A 55 13.88 -9.14 -0.92
C GLY A 55 14.28 -8.44 -2.23
N ALA A 56 15.57 -8.52 -2.58
CA ALA A 56 16.12 -7.92 -3.79
C ALA A 56 15.49 -8.50 -5.06
N ASN A 57 15.25 -9.81 -5.07
CA ASN A 57 14.62 -10.55 -6.17
C ASN A 57 13.22 -10.02 -6.52
N VAL A 58 12.41 -9.67 -5.52
CA VAL A 58 11.05 -9.16 -5.72
C VAL A 58 11.10 -7.78 -6.35
N ILE A 59 11.93 -6.89 -5.79
CA ILE A 59 12.09 -5.52 -6.30
C ILE A 59 12.68 -5.54 -7.73
N ALA A 60 13.69 -6.37 -7.97
CA ALA A 60 14.31 -6.57 -9.27
C ALA A 60 13.28 -7.08 -10.31
N GLY A 61 12.45 -8.05 -9.91
CA GLY A 61 11.37 -8.57 -10.75
C GLY A 61 10.32 -7.52 -11.12
N TYR A 62 9.95 -6.62 -10.19
CA TYR A 62 9.05 -5.51 -10.50
C TYR A 62 9.68 -4.47 -11.43
N ALA A 63 10.97 -4.19 -11.28
CA ALA A 63 11.68 -3.20 -12.09
C ALA A 63 12.13 -3.75 -13.46
N GLY A 64 12.24 -5.07 -13.62
CA GLY A 64 12.84 -5.69 -14.80
C GLY A 64 14.35 -5.43 -14.91
N ILE A 65 15.03 -5.34 -13.76
CA ILE A 65 16.48 -5.10 -13.64
C ILE A 65 17.13 -6.20 -12.78
N THR A 66 18.43 -6.15 -12.56
CA THR A 66 19.15 -7.13 -11.73
C THR A 66 19.05 -6.82 -10.23
N GLU A 67 19.21 -7.85 -9.40
CA GLU A 67 19.26 -7.70 -7.93
C GLU A 67 20.44 -6.81 -7.48
N GLU A 68 21.54 -6.82 -8.23
CA GLU A 68 22.70 -5.99 -7.96
C GLU A 68 22.43 -4.51 -8.22
N GLU A 69 21.76 -4.17 -9.33
CA GLU A 69 21.32 -2.80 -9.61
C GLU A 69 20.37 -2.27 -8.54
N VAL A 70 19.42 -3.10 -8.08
CA VAL A 70 18.54 -2.75 -6.95
C VAL A 70 19.35 -2.48 -5.69
N THR A 71 20.27 -3.39 -5.34
CA THR A 71 21.05 -3.28 -4.11
C THR A 71 21.95 -2.05 -4.12
N GLN A 72 22.57 -1.75 -5.27
CA GLN A 72 23.36 -0.54 -5.47
C GLN A 72 22.51 0.72 -5.31
N TYR A 73 21.32 0.75 -5.92
CA TYR A 73 20.41 1.89 -5.80
C TYR A 73 19.93 2.09 -4.37
N VAL A 74 19.49 1.02 -3.69
CA VAL A 74 19.07 1.06 -2.28
C VAL A 74 20.17 1.60 -1.37
N ASN A 75 21.40 1.09 -1.52
CA ASN A 75 22.53 1.56 -0.72
C ASN A 75 22.81 3.04 -0.93
N LYS A 76 22.68 3.51 -2.17
CA LYS A 76 22.87 4.91 -2.53
C LYS A 76 21.82 5.82 -1.89
N VAL A 77 20.52 5.52 -2.03
CA VAL A 77 19.44 6.34 -1.46
C VAL A 77 19.35 6.25 0.07
N ALA A 78 19.89 5.18 0.67
CA ALA A 78 20.01 5.05 2.12
C ALA A 78 21.13 5.94 2.70
N GLN A 79 22.20 6.17 1.94
CA GLN A 79 23.32 7.03 2.34
C GLN A 79 23.09 8.50 1.99
N GLU A 80 22.50 8.75 0.83
CA GLU A 80 22.18 10.08 0.30
C GLU A 80 20.66 10.24 0.19
N ILE A 81 20.01 10.59 1.30
CA ILE A 81 18.53 10.64 1.39
C ILE A 81 17.87 11.64 0.43
N GLU A 82 18.61 12.67 -0.02
CA GLU A 82 18.15 13.67 -0.99
C GLU A 82 18.39 13.24 -2.44
N TYR A 83 19.03 12.10 -2.66
CA TYR A 83 19.28 11.59 -4.00
C TYR A 83 17.95 11.25 -4.68
N LEU A 84 17.79 11.77 -5.90
CA LEU A 84 16.67 11.47 -6.80
C LEU A 84 17.19 10.63 -7.97
N PRO A 85 16.38 9.68 -8.48
CA PRO A 85 16.75 8.87 -9.63
C PRO A 85 17.08 9.76 -10.84
N LYS A 86 18.19 9.47 -11.53
CA LYS A 86 18.67 10.23 -12.71
C LYS A 86 18.72 9.41 -13.98
N THR A 87 18.57 8.10 -13.87
CA THR A 87 18.60 7.16 -15.00
C THR A 87 17.30 6.38 -15.05
N GLU A 88 16.95 5.86 -16.21
CA GLU A 88 15.76 5.03 -16.38
C GLU A 88 15.79 3.78 -15.48
N ILE A 89 16.97 3.22 -15.21
CA ILE A 89 17.16 2.08 -14.31
C ILE A 89 16.86 2.49 -12.86
N GLU A 90 17.36 3.64 -12.42
CA GLU A 90 17.08 4.17 -11.07
C GLU A 90 15.59 4.51 -10.91
N GLU A 91 14.94 5.05 -11.95
CA GLU A 91 13.48 5.32 -11.93
C GLU A 91 12.66 4.03 -11.81
N LYS A 92 13.04 2.98 -12.55
CA LYS A 92 12.41 1.65 -12.43
C LYS A 92 12.60 1.07 -11.04
N ALA A 93 13.80 1.17 -10.48
CA ALA A 93 14.10 0.72 -9.12
C ALA A 93 13.26 1.49 -8.07
N GLU A 94 13.14 2.81 -8.20
CA GLU A 94 12.34 3.67 -7.31
C GLU A 94 10.85 3.27 -7.33
N ILE A 95 10.26 3.07 -8.51
CA ILE A 95 8.87 2.62 -8.62
C ILE A 95 8.71 1.21 -8.00
N ALA A 96 9.64 0.30 -8.29
CA ALA A 96 9.60 -1.06 -7.77
C ALA A 96 9.75 -1.13 -6.25
N MET A 97 10.64 -0.31 -5.67
CA MET A 97 10.77 -0.17 -4.22
C MET A 97 9.47 0.35 -3.61
N GLY A 98 8.82 1.35 -4.21
CA GLY A 98 7.53 1.85 -3.74
C GLY A 98 6.46 0.76 -3.79
N ARG A 99 6.41 -0.01 -4.88
CA ARG A 99 5.48 -1.13 -5.05
C ARG A 99 5.72 -2.22 -4.01
N ALA A 100 6.97 -2.58 -3.75
CA ALA A 100 7.33 -3.55 -2.71
C ALA A 100 6.94 -3.03 -1.32
N CYS A 101 7.20 -1.76 -1.03
CA CYS A 101 6.80 -1.10 0.21
C CYS A 101 5.28 -1.17 0.43
N THR A 102 4.51 -0.88 -0.63
CA THR A 102 3.05 -1.02 -0.65
C THR A 102 2.62 -2.45 -0.33
N GLY A 103 3.24 -3.43 -0.99
CA GLY A 103 2.92 -4.86 -0.80
C GLY A 103 3.18 -5.33 0.61
N VAL A 104 4.40 -5.14 1.12
CA VAL A 104 4.77 -5.59 2.48
C VAL A 104 3.93 -4.89 3.55
N SER A 105 3.69 -3.58 3.40
CA SER A 105 2.83 -2.84 4.34
C SER A 105 1.38 -3.34 4.30
N ALA A 106 0.88 -3.71 3.12
CA ALA A 106 -0.45 -4.29 2.96
C ALA A 106 -0.54 -5.67 3.61
N ASP A 107 0.44 -6.54 3.35
CA ASP A 107 0.50 -7.90 3.89
C ASP A 107 0.47 -7.91 5.42
N ARG A 108 1.13 -6.93 6.05
CA ARG A 108 1.13 -6.74 7.52
C ARG A 108 -0.14 -6.08 8.06
N HIS A 109 -0.89 -5.36 7.22
CA HIS A 109 -2.10 -4.65 7.62
C HIS A 109 -3.38 -5.50 7.53
N VAL A 110 -3.48 -6.28 6.44
CA VAL A 110 -4.65 -7.10 6.14
C VAL A 110 -4.70 -8.36 7.01
N GLY A 111 -5.87 -8.97 7.05
CA GLY A 111 -6.06 -10.28 7.65
C GLY A 111 -5.57 -11.42 6.76
N GLN A 112 -5.49 -12.59 7.36
CA GLN A 112 -5.07 -13.82 6.70
C GLN A 112 -6.14 -14.91 6.86
N LEU A 113 -6.17 -15.82 5.90
CA LEU A 113 -7.01 -17.01 5.87
C LEU A 113 -6.17 -18.25 6.20
N GLU A 114 -6.38 -18.80 7.38
CA GLU A 114 -5.79 -20.04 7.82
C GLU A 114 -6.67 -21.24 7.43
N THR A 115 -6.04 -22.33 7.00
CA THR A 115 -6.73 -23.61 6.84
C THR A 115 -6.52 -24.45 8.10
N VAL A 116 -7.61 -24.81 8.76
CA VAL A 116 -7.59 -25.71 9.92
C VAL A 116 -8.17 -27.06 9.52
N TYR A 117 -7.49 -28.15 9.88
CA TYR A 117 -7.94 -29.49 9.57
C TYR A 117 -8.74 -30.06 10.73
N THR A 118 -10.01 -30.39 10.47
CA THR A 118 -10.94 -30.96 11.44
C THR A 118 -11.24 -32.42 11.10
N LEU A 119 -11.94 -33.12 12.00
CA LEU A 119 -12.44 -34.49 11.73
C LEU A 119 -13.41 -34.55 10.54
N TYR A 120 -13.97 -33.42 10.11
CA TYR A 120 -14.89 -33.30 8.97
C TYR A 120 -14.22 -32.74 7.70
N GLY A 121 -12.89 -32.59 7.70
CA GLY A 121 -12.12 -32.01 6.60
C GLY A 121 -11.59 -30.60 6.89
N PRO A 122 -11.05 -29.90 5.86
CA PRO A 122 -10.52 -28.55 6.02
C PRO A 122 -11.64 -27.54 6.27
N ALA A 123 -11.43 -26.67 7.25
CA ALA A 123 -12.22 -25.47 7.50
C ALA A 123 -11.32 -24.23 7.38
N PHE A 124 -11.93 -23.08 7.08
CA PHE A 124 -11.21 -21.84 6.90
C PHE A 124 -11.47 -20.91 8.08
N VAL A 125 -10.39 -20.30 8.57
CA VAL A 125 -10.42 -19.36 9.68
C VAL A 125 -9.77 -18.07 9.23
N GLN A 126 -10.49 -16.96 9.35
CA GLN A 126 -9.93 -15.65 9.12
C GLN A 126 -9.37 -15.08 10.43
N VAL A 127 -8.17 -14.51 10.36
CA VAL A 127 -7.55 -13.72 11.43
C VAL A 127 -7.31 -12.31 10.89
N GLY A 128 -7.79 -11.28 11.59
CA GLY A 128 -7.69 -9.89 11.12
C GLY A 128 -8.76 -9.51 10.09
N LYS A 129 -8.51 -8.46 9.31
CA LYS A 129 -9.50 -7.88 8.38
C LYS A 129 -9.46 -8.48 6.99
N ASP A 130 -10.60 -8.93 6.49
CA ASP A 130 -10.77 -9.20 5.06
C ASP A 130 -10.94 -7.88 4.29
N LEU A 131 -9.92 -7.49 3.52
CA LEU A 131 -9.99 -6.31 2.64
C LEU A 131 -10.22 -6.68 1.18
N THR A 132 -10.51 -7.94 0.85
CA THR A 132 -10.67 -8.39 -0.55
C THR A 132 -11.78 -7.66 -1.30
N ALA A 133 -12.85 -7.26 -0.60
CA ALA A 133 -13.99 -6.51 -1.15
C ALA A 133 -13.78 -4.98 -1.17
N VAL A 134 -12.65 -4.46 -0.70
CA VAL A 134 -12.35 -3.02 -0.76
C VAL A 134 -12.15 -2.60 -2.20
N LYS A 135 -12.94 -1.63 -2.66
CA LYS A 135 -12.96 -1.16 -4.06
C LYS A 135 -12.13 0.08 -4.33
N THR A 136 -11.64 0.76 -3.29
CA THR A 136 -10.98 2.06 -3.47
C THR A 136 -9.74 2.11 -2.61
N VAL A 137 -8.62 2.45 -3.23
CA VAL A 137 -7.34 2.67 -2.56
C VAL A 137 -6.88 4.10 -2.85
N VAL A 138 -6.76 4.89 -1.78
CA VAL A 138 -6.24 6.27 -1.89
C VAL A 138 -4.75 6.27 -1.59
N GLY A 139 -3.93 6.70 -2.54
CA GLY A 139 -2.50 6.95 -2.37
C GLY A 139 -2.24 8.42 -2.05
N THR A 140 -1.45 8.67 -1.01
CA THR A 140 -0.96 10.00 -0.63
C THR A 140 0.48 9.88 -0.09
N GLY A 141 1.15 11.01 0.12
CA GLY A 141 2.55 11.06 0.54
C GLY A 141 3.50 11.39 -0.61
N GLY A 142 4.67 11.92 -0.25
CA GLY A 142 5.63 12.47 -1.21
C GLY A 142 6.03 11.48 -2.29
N VAL A 143 6.26 10.22 -1.93
CA VAL A 143 6.64 9.14 -2.86
C VAL A 143 5.56 8.86 -3.91
N ILE A 144 4.28 8.99 -3.56
CA ILE A 144 3.18 8.77 -4.51
C ILE A 144 2.97 10.02 -5.36
N ILE A 145 2.91 11.19 -4.72
CA ILE A 145 2.51 12.45 -5.37
C ILE A 145 3.58 12.97 -6.33
N SER A 146 4.86 12.76 -6.03
CA SER A 146 5.96 13.22 -6.90
C SER A 146 6.30 12.24 -8.02
N ASN A 147 5.75 11.02 -8.00
CA ASN A 147 6.10 9.99 -8.96
C ASN A 147 5.23 10.10 -10.22
N PRO A 148 5.81 9.96 -11.43
CA PRO A 148 5.04 9.99 -12.68
C PRO A 148 4.08 8.80 -12.86
N LYS A 149 4.27 7.71 -12.12
CA LYS A 149 3.49 6.46 -12.22
C LYS A 149 3.00 6.00 -10.83
N PRO A 150 2.17 6.79 -10.13
CA PRO A 150 1.73 6.46 -8.77
C PRO A 150 0.92 5.17 -8.68
N GLU A 151 0.16 4.84 -9.73
CA GLU A 151 -0.63 3.61 -9.78
C GLU A 151 0.26 2.35 -9.79
N GLU A 152 1.43 2.39 -10.44
CA GLU A 152 2.36 1.26 -10.43
C GLU A 152 2.89 0.95 -9.03
N ILE A 153 3.05 1.97 -8.20
CA ILE A 153 3.39 1.81 -6.78
C ILE A 153 2.22 1.17 -6.05
N LEU A 154 1.01 1.72 -6.20
CA LEU A 154 -0.18 1.22 -5.49
C LEU A 154 -0.58 -0.20 -5.87
N LYS A 155 -0.19 -0.71 -7.05
CA LYS A 155 -0.39 -2.12 -7.45
C LYS A 155 0.16 -3.14 -6.46
N GLY A 156 1.09 -2.77 -5.58
CA GLY A 156 1.56 -3.67 -4.51
C GLY A 156 0.45 -4.10 -3.56
N ILE A 157 -0.62 -3.31 -3.40
CA ILE A 157 -1.74 -3.62 -2.51
C ILE A 157 -2.69 -4.69 -3.08
N MET A 158 -2.57 -5.02 -4.37
CA MET A 158 -3.51 -5.91 -5.03
C MET A 158 -3.37 -7.35 -4.51
N PHE A 159 -4.47 -8.08 -4.51
CA PHE A 159 -4.51 -9.50 -4.16
C PHE A 159 -3.53 -10.29 -5.03
N ASP A 160 -2.78 -11.19 -4.38
CA ASP A 160 -1.80 -12.03 -5.05
C ASP A 160 -2.29 -13.47 -5.03
N HIS A 161 -2.62 -13.98 -6.22
CA HIS A 161 -3.12 -15.34 -6.40
C HIS A 161 -2.09 -16.42 -6.04
N SER A 162 -0.80 -16.09 -5.96
CA SER A 162 0.24 -17.02 -5.50
C SER A 162 0.26 -17.20 -3.98
N VAL A 163 -0.27 -16.22 -3.23
CA VAL A 163 -0.43 -16.25 -1.77
C VAL A 163 -1.88 -15.95 -1.37
N PRO A 164 -2.85 -16.81 -1.75
CA PRO A 164 -4.27 -16.52 -1.65
C PRO A 164 -4.80 -16.48 -0.21
N HIS A 165 -3.95 -16.77 0.78
CA HIS A 165 -4.26 -16.65 2.19
C HIS A 165 -4.15 -15.20 2.71
N ILE A 166 -3.53 -14.27 1.98
CA ILE A 166 -3.42 -12.86 2.38
C ILE A 166 -4.60 -12.08 1.78
N LEU A 167 -5.45 -11.48 2.62
CA LEU A 167 -6.75 -10.93 2.23
C LEU A 167 -6.66 -9.48 1.72
N LYS A 168 -5.79 -9.25 0.74
CA LYS A 168 -5.62 -7.98 0.03
C LYS A 168 -6.79 -7.65 -0.92
N PRO A 169 -7.05 -6.37 -1.22
CA PRO A 169 -8.05 -5.94 -2.21
C PRO A 169 -7.87 -6.62 -3.59
N GLN A 170 -8.94 -7.18 -4.16
CA GLN A 170 -8.85 -7.89 -5.44
C GLN A 170 -8.81 -6.97 -6.65
N GLU A 171 -9.78 -6.05 -6.75
CA GLU A 171 -9.93 -5.14 -7.89
C GLU A 171 -10.15 -3.70 -7.39
N PRO A 172 -9.14 -3.08 -6.74
CA PRO A 172 -9.27 -1.71 -6.27
C PRO A 172 -9.12 -0.70 -7.40
N GLU A 173 -9.96 0.34 -7.39
CA GLU A 173 -9.72 1.59 -8.10
C GLU A 173 -8.73 2.45 -7.31
N TYR A 174 -7.72 2.98 -8.00
CA TYR A 174 -6.72 3.86 -7.40
C TYR A 174 -7.14 5.32 -7.51
N MET A 175 -7.06 6.03 -6.38
CA MET A 175 -7.25 7.48 -6.33
C MET A 175 -6.01 8.14 -5.73
N ILE A 176 -5.57 9.26 -6.30
CA ILE A 176 -4.35 9.94 -5.87
C ILE A 176 -4.71 11.29 -5.26
N ASP A 177 -4.18 11.56 -4.07
CA ASP A 177 -4.26 12.83 -3.38
C ASP A 177 -3.19 13.81 -3.89
N ASN A 178 -3.34 14.27 -5.14
CA ASN A 178 -2.31 15.08 -5.82
C ASN A 178 -1.96 16.39 -5.09
N GLU A 179 -2.93 16.98 -4.38
CA GLU A 179 -2.77 18.25 -3.68
C GLU A 179 -2.43 18.06 -2.19
N TYR A 180 -2.19 16.82 -1.75
CA TYR A 180 -1.85 16.46 -0.36
C TYR A 180 -2.87 16.97 0.67
N ILE A 181 -4.16 16.97 0.32
CA ILE A 181 -5.21 17.56 1.16
C ILE A 181 -5.85 16.55 2.13
N LEU A 182 -5.62 15.25 1.95
CA LEU A 182 -6.38 14.21 2.68
C LEU A 182 -6.28 14.38 4.20
N ALA A 183 -5.08 14.64 4.72
CA ALA A 183 -4.86 14.86 6.15
C ALA A 183 -5.57 16.13 6.66
N SER A 184 -5.49 17.23 5.89
CA SER A 184 -6.17 18.49 6.21
C SER A 184 -7.69 18.33 6.18
N MET A 185 -8.24 17.53 5.27
CA MET A 185 -9.67 17.23 5.21
C MET A 185 -10.13 16.36 6.38
N GLY A 186 -9.26 15.51 6.92
CA GLY A 186 -9.51 14.78 8.17
C GLY A 186 -9.74 15.72 9.35
N LEU A 187 -8.94 16.80 9.46
CA LEU A 187 -9.13 17.84 10.48
C LEU A 187 -10.41 18.65 10.22
N LEU A 188 -10.60 19.11 8.98
CA LEU A 188 -11.78 19.91 8.60
C LEU A 188 -13.09 19.14 8.79
N GLY A 189 -13.09 17.83 8.55
CA GLY A 189 -14.27 16.97 8.62
C GLY A 189 -14.86 16.84 10.03
N GLY A 190 -14.12 17.19 11.08
CA GLY A 190 -14.64 17.25 12.44
C GLY A 190 -15.69 18.34 12.64
N GLU A 191 -15.52 19.50 11.98
CA GLU A 191 -16.44 20.64 12.07
C GLU A 191 -17.33 20.80 10.82
N TYR A 192 -16.78 20.54 9.63
CA TYR A 192 -17.45 20.76 8.34
C TYR A 192 -17.40 19.50 7.45
N PRO A 193 -18.10 18.41 7.80
CA PRO A 193 -18.01 17.12 7.10
C PRO A 193 -18.44 17.21 5.63
N ASP A 194 -19.53 17.91 5.31
CA ASP A 194 -20.02 18.03 3.93
C ASP A 194 -19.06 18.81 3.02
N LEU A 195 -18.41 19.83 3.59
CA LEU A 195 -17.39 20.61 2.87
C LEU A 195 -16.14 19.77 2.64
N ALA A 196 -15.65 19.06 3.66
CA ALA A 196 -14.50 18.19 3.56
C ALA A 196 -14.70 17.11 2.48
N VAL A 197 -15.86 16.43 2.47
CA VAL A 197 -16.19 15.43 1.45
C VAL A 197 -16.24 16.04 0.05
N ARG A 198 -16.82 17.23 -0.09
CA ARG A 198 -16.89 17.93 -1.38
C ARG A 198 -15.51 18.28 -1.93
N LEU A 199 -14.61 18.75 -1.06
CA LEU A 199 -13.23 19.06 -1.43
C LEU A 199 -12.46 17.78 -1.78
N MET A 200 -12.57 16.72 -0.97
CA MET A 200 -11.93 15.42 -1.27
C MET A 200 -12.37 14.88 -2.63
N LYS A 201 -13.68 14.88 -2.94
CA LYS A 201 -14.19 14.43 -4.25
C LYS A 201 -13.70 15.27 -5.43
N LYS A 202 -13.35 16.54 -5.20
CA LYS A 202 -12.88 17.46 -6.24
C LYS A 202 -11.39 17.25 -6.55
N TYR A 203 -10.57 17.02 -5.53
CA TYR A 203 -9.10 17.02 -5.66
C TYR A 203 -8.47 15.63 -5.61
N ILE A 204 -9.12 14.66 -4.97
CA ILE A 204 -8.68 13.26 -4.95
C ILE A 204 -9.39 12.55 -6.11
N VAL A 205 -8.66 12.33 -7.19
CA VAL A 205 -9.20 11.84 -8.46
C VAL A 205 -8.53 10.52 -8.86
N GLY A 206 -9.21 9.73 -9.70
CA GLY A 206 -8.61 8.54 -10.33
C GLY A 206 -7.47 8.94 -11.28
N GLY A 207 -6.44 8.10 -11.41
CA GLY A 207 -5.21 8.44 -12.14
C GLY A 207 -5.35 8.69 -13.65
N ASN A 208 -6.55 8.54 -14.22
CA ASN A 208 -6.87 8.92 -15.60
C ASN A 208 -7.10 10.43 -15.83
N ASN A 209 -7.04 11.28 -14.79
CA ASN A 209 -7.31 12.72 -14.92
C ASN A 209 -6.07 13.61 -15.10
N SER A 210 -4.92 13.05 -15.47
CA SER A 210 -3.68 13.79 -15.81
C SER A 210 -3.77 14.66 -17.08
N GLY A 211 -4.99 14.95 -17.57
CA GLY A 211 -5.26 15.79 -18.74
C GLY A 211 -5.73 17.22 -18.44
N ILE A 212 -5.95 17.63 -17.18
CA ILE A 212 -6.30 19.03 -16.88
C ILE A 212 -5.02 19.84 -16.72
N LYS A 213 -4.57 20.37 -17.86
CA LYS A 213 -3.51 21.38 -18.02
C LYS A 213 -3.57 22.45 -16.92
N LYS A 214 -2.41 22.73 -16.32
CA LYS A 214 -2.08 24.08 -15.81
C LYS A 214 -1.84 25.03 -16.97
#